data_AF-A0A438LYQ1-F1
#
_entry.id   AF-A0A438LYQ1-F1
#
_cell.length_a   1.000
_cell.length_b   1.000
_cell.length_c   1.000
_cell.angle_alpha   90.00
_cell.angle_beta   90.00
_cell.angle_gamma   90.00
#
_symmetry.space_group_name_H-M   'P 1'
#
loop_
_entity.id
_entity.type
_entity.pdbx_description
1 polymer ?
#
loop_
_entity_poly.entity_id
_entity_poly.type
_entity_poly.pdbx_seq_one_letter_code
_entity_poly.pdbx_strand_id
1 'polypeptide(L)'
;MNPQALAHRARRHGWDVQTIPQSSGPVIVLQRNGWDLEVAFEGCSPKAATVHEPGHNDGRRVRLRSINDFVQSSPEQIGHVTRATIG
;
A
#
# COMPACT_ATOMS: atom_id res chain seq x y z
N MET A 1 -5.89 -1.92 -11.31
CA MET A 1 -6.49 -1.28 -10.12
C MET A 1 -6.22 0.21 -10.22
N ASN A 2 -7.26 1.07 -10.18
CA ASN A 2 -7.10 2.53 -10.31
C ASN A 2 -6.66 3.18 -8.97
N PRO A 3 -5.81 4.23 -8.97
CA PRO A 3 -5.43 4.97 -7.77
C PRO A 3 -6.61 5.40 -6.87
N GLN A 4 -7.67 5.98 -7.45
CA GLN A 4 -8.84 6.43 -6.68
C GLN A 4 -9.60 5.27 -6.03
N ALA A 5 -9.68 4.13 -6.73
CA ALA A 5 -10.31 2.93 -6.19
C ALA A 5 -9.50 2.34 -5.02
N LEU A 6 -8.17 2.38 -5.10
CA LEU A 6 -7.28 2.00 -4.00
C LEU A 6 -7.50 2.93 -2.80
N ALA A 7 -7.47 4.25 -3.00
CA ALA A 7 -7.67 5.24 -1.95
C ALA A 7 -9.03 5.08 -1.25
N HIS A 8 -10.11 4.92 -2.02
CA HIS A 8 -11.45 4.72 -1.47
C HIS A 8 -11.53 3.43 -0.64
N ARG A 9 -10.99 2.33 -1.15
CA ARG A 9 -10.94 1.05 -0.43
C ARG A 9 -10.12 1.16 0.86
N ALA A 10 -8.95 1.78 0.80
CA ALA A 10 -8.09 1.93 1.95
C ALA A 10 -8.77 2.72 3.08
N ARG A 11 -9.42 3.85 2.76
CA ARG A 11 -10.21 4.61 3.73
C ARG A 11 -11.32 3.77 4.36
N ARG A 12 -12.03 2.97 3.57
CA ARG A 12 -13.08 2.07 4.08
C ARG A 12 -12.54 1.05 5.09
N HIS A 13 -11.28 0.65 4.96
CA HIS A 13 -10.61 -0.28 5.88
C HIS A 13 -9.79 0.42 6.97
N GLY A 14 -9.99 1.73 7.18
CA GLY A 14 -9.36 2.47 8.27
C GLY A 14 -7.88 2.77 8.05
N TRP A 15 -7.46 2.88 6.79
CA TRP A 15 -6.17 3.45 6.43
C TRP A 15 -6.29 4.96 6.23
N ASP A 16 -5.30 5.69 6.72
CA ASP A 16 -5.06 7.06 6.30
C ASP A 16 -4.43 7.04 4.90
N VAL A 17 -4.85 7.98 4.05
CA VAL A 17 -4.48 7.99 2.63
C VAL A 17 -3.95 9.34 2.23
N GLN A 18 -2.69 9.37 1.80
CA GLN A 18 -2.06 10.50 1.16
C GLN A 18 -1.82 10.19 -0.33
N THR A 19 -2.16 11.14 -1.19
CA THR A 19 -1.89 11.05 -2.63
C THR A 19 -0.87 12.12 -3.00
N ILE A 20 0.28 11.68 -3.52
CA ILE A 20 1.37 12.55 -3.97
C ILE A 20 1.35 12.55 -5.52
N PRO A 21 1.01 13.67 -6.17
CA PRO A 21 1.02 13.74 -7.63
C PRO A 21 2.47 13.69 -8.17
N GLN A 22 2.70 12.91 -9.23
CA GLN A 22 3.97 12.91 -9.97
C GLN A 22 3.70 12.87 -11.48
N SER A 23 4.70 13.29 -12.28
CA SER A 23 4.59 13.37 -13.74
C SER A 23 4.29 12.03 -14.42
N SER A 24 4.76 10.92 -13.85
CA SER A 24 4.52 9.56 -14.39
C SER A 24 3.20 8.93 -13.91
N GLY A 25 2.59 9.50 -12.87
CA GLY A 25 1.42 8.95 -12.18
C GLY A 25 1.51 9.21 -10.67
N PRO A 26 0.40 9.11 -9.92
CA PRO A 26 0.42 9.40 -8.48
C PRO A 26 1.15 8.30 -7.69
N VAL A 27 1.74 8.69 -6.58
CA VAL A 27 2.10 7.76 -5.49
C VAL A 27 1.03 7.86 -4.42
N ILE A 28 0.48 6.72 -4.02
CA ILE A 28 -0.46 6.63 -2.90
C ILE A 28 0.28 6.06 -1.70
N VAL A 29 0.29 6.79 -0.60
CA VAL A 29 0.81 6.34 0.69
C VAL A 29 -0.37 6.00 1.58
N LEU A 30 -0.41 4.77 2.07
CA LEU A 30 -1.43 4.27 2.98
C LEU A 30 -0.80 4.03 4.34
N GLN A 31 -1.33 4.65 5.39
CA GLN A 31 -0.77 4.53 6.75
C GLN A 31 -1.80 3.92 7.70
N ARG A 32 -1.37 2.97 8.53
CA ARG A 32 -2.22 2.37 9.57
C ARG A 32 -1.40 1.68 10.65
N ASN A 33 -1.57 2.08 11.91
CA ASN A 33 -0.91 1.44 13.06
C ASN A 33 0.63 1.29 12.89
N GLY A 34 1.27 2.32 12.34
CA GLY A 34 2.70 2.36 12.07
C GLY A 34 3.15 1.57 10.83
N TRP A 35 2.22 0.93 10.11
CA TRP A 35 2.49 0.36 8.79
C TRP A 35 2.29 1.41 7.72
N ASP A 36 3.23 1.49 6.78
CA ASP A 36 3.09 2.31 5.59
C ASP A 36 3.15 1.42 4.34
N LEU A 37 2.18 1.57 3.44
CA LEU A 37 2.22 0.99 2.10
C LEU A 37 2.25 2.11 1.06
N GLU A 38 3.37 2.23 0.38
CA GLU A 38 3.53 3.11 -0.77
C GLU A 38 3.20 2.34 -2.05
N VAL A 39 2.32 2.89 -2.88
CA VAL A 39 1.97 2.32 -4.19
C VAL A 39 2.21 3.38 -5.24
N ALA A 40 3.22 3.17 -6.08
CA ALA A 40 3.53 4.02 -7.22
C ALA A 40 2.71 3.58 -8.44
N PHE A 41 2.07 4.53 -9.11
CA PHE A 41 1.31 4.28 -10.33
C PHE A 41 2.01 4.86 -11.56
N GLU A 42 1.81 4.18 -12.69
CA GLU A 42 2.07 4.72 -14.02
C GLU A 42 0.71 4.91 -14.72
N GLY A 43 0.30 6.17 -14.84
CA GLY A 43 -1.09 6.51 -15.16
C GLY A 43 -2.07 5.92 -14.16
N CYS A 44 -2.88 4.93 -14.59
CA CYS A 44 -3.89 4.25 -13.77
C CYS A 44 -3.47 2.85 -13.30
N SER A 45 -2.25 2.41 -13.58
CA SER A 45 -1.78 1.05 -13.28
C SER A 45 -0.72 1.07 -12.16
N PRO A 46 -0.85 0.22 -11.12
CA PRO A 46 0.19 0.13 -10.10
C PRO A 46 1.44 -0.46 -10.73
N LYS A 47 2.58 0.19 -10.50
CA LYS A 47 3.90 -0.17 -11.05
C LYS A 47 4.81 -0.77 -9.98
N ALA A 48 4.78 -0.22 -8.77
CA ALA A 48 5.53 -0.71 -7.64
C ALA A 48 4.71 -0.55 -6.36
N ALA A 49 4.97 -1.43 -5.40
CA ALA A 49 4.43 -1.32 -4.06
C ALA A 49 5.51 -1.66 -3.04
N THR A 50 5.67 -0.81 -2.04
CA THR A 50 6.67 -0.93 -0.97
C THR A 50 5.99 -0.81 0.37
N VAL A 51 6.23 -1.77 1.25
CA VAL A 51 5.70 -1.75 2.63
C VAL A 51 6.82 -1.45 3.61
N HIS A 52 6.53 -0.59 4.58
CA HIS A 52 7.39 -0.30 5.72
C HIS A 52 6.69 -0.83 6.97
N GLU A 53 7.42 -1.66 7.73
CA GLU A 53 6.92 -2.24 8.97
C GLU A 53 7.12 -1.23 10.12
N PRO A 54 6.25 -1.22 11.14
CA PRO A 54 6.43 -0.36 12.31
C PRO A 54 7.82 -0.52 12.93
N GLY A 55 8.50 0.60 13.15
CA GLY A 55 9.84 0.61 13.76
C GLY A 55 10.98 0.13 12.85
N HIS A 56 10.71 -0.14 11.56
CA HIS A 56 11.73 -0.48 10.57
C HIS A 56 11.74 0.56 9.45
N ASN A 57 12.92 1.12 9.15
CA ASN A 57 13.08 2.07 8.06
C ASN A 57 13.25 1.38 6.69
N ASP A 58 13.52 0.07 6.67
CA ASP A 58 13.74 -0.67 5.43
C ASP A 58 12.41 -1.05 4.77
N GLY A 59 12.13 -0.41 3.63
CA GLY A 59 10.98 -0.73 2.80
C GLY A 59 11.18 -2.05 2.04
N ARG A 60 10.16 -2.91 2.04
CA ARG A 60 10.16 -4.17 1.28
C ARG A 60 9.20 -4.09 0.11
N ARG A 61 9.64 -4.53 -1.08
CA ARG A 61 8.74 -4.65 -2.22
C ARG A 61 7.74 -5.77 -1.98
N VAL A 62 6.48 -5.47 -2.26
CA VAL A 62 5.40 -6.46 -2.22
C VAL A 62 4.83 -6.69 -3.61
N ARG A 63 4.31 -7.90 -3.83
CA ARG A 63 3.67 -8.27 -5.10
C ARG A 63 2.43 -7.40 -5.31
N LEU A 64 2.30 -6.80 -6.50
CA LEU A 64 1.19 -5.90 -6.84
C LEU A 64 -0.20 -6.53 -6.67
N ARG A 65 -0.32 -7.84 -6.94
CA ARG A 65 -1.58 -8.58 -6.75
C ARG A 65 -2.05 -8.58 -5.29
N SER A 66 -1.11 -8.44 -4.35
CA SER A 66 -1.34 -8.55 -2.92
C SER A 66 -1.63 -7.22 -2.23
N ILE A 67 -1.58 -6.11 -2.96
CA ILE A 67 -1.95 -4.78 -2.43
C ILE A 67 -3.39 -4.83 -1.87
N ASN A 68 -4.30 -5.52 -2.55
CA ASN A 68 -5.68 -5.63 -2.09
C ASN A 68 -5.81 -6.42 -0.79
N ASP A 69 -5.10 -7.54 -0.69
CA ASP A 69 -5.11 -8.38 0.50
C ASP A 69 -4.55 -7.60 1.70
N PHE A 70 -3.48 -6.84 1.49
CA PHE A 70 -2.86 -5.99 2.50
C PHE A 70 -3.82 -4.88 2.98
N VAL A 71 -4.47 -4.18 2.05
CA VAL A 71 -5.41 -3.11 2.38
C VAL A 71 -6.63 -3.63 3.14
N GLN A 72 -7.10 -4.84 2.82
CA GLN A 72 -8.27 -5.46 3.46
C GLN A 72 -7.94 -6.11 4.80
N SER A 73 -6.68 -6.39 5.07
CA SER A 73 -6.25 -7.10 6.28
C SER A 73 -6.61 -6.34 7.55
N SER A 74 -6.97 -7.08 8.60
CA SER A 74 -7.06 -6.53 9.95
C SER A 74 -5.66 -6.13 10.44
N PRO A 75 -5.53 -5.15 11.35
CA PRO A 75 -4.26 -4.69 11.89
C PRO A 75 -3.33 -5.82 12.38
N GLU A 76 -3.90 -6.80 13.07
CA GLU A 76 -3.17 -7.97 13.57
C GLU A 76 -2.65 -8.91 12.47
N GLN A 77 -3.22 -8.85 11.26
CA GLN A 77 -2.88 -9.72 10.13
C GLN A 77 -1.88 -9.09 9.16
N ILE A 78 -1.66 -7.76 9.22
CA ILE A 78 -0.79 -7.04 8.27
C ILE A 78 0.63 -7.64 8.26
N GLY A 79 1.16 -8.01 9.43
CA GLY A 79 2.48 -8.65 9.53
C GLY A 79 2.54 -10.04 8.87
N HIS A 80 1.48 -10.85 9.00
CA HIS A 80 1.41 -12.17 8.36
C HIS A 80 1.28 -12.06 6.84
N VAL A 81 0.44 -11.14 6.36
CA VAL A 81 0.26 -10.90 4.92
C VAL A 81 1.54 -10.37 4.30
N THR A 82 2.23 -9.44 4.97
CA THR A 82 3.54 -8.92 4.52
C THR A 82 4.53 -10.05 4.26
N ARG A 83 4.72 -10.96 5.23
CA ARG A 83 5.65 -12.10 5.07
C ARG A 83 5.30 -13.02 3.91
N ALA A 84 4.01 -13.18 3.59
CA ALA A 84 3.54 -13.99 2.47
C ALA A 84 3.63 -13.29 1.10
N THR A 85 3.87 -11.97 1.08
CA THR A 85 3.74 -11.12 -0.11
C THR A 85 5.02 -10.42 -0.54
N ILE A 86 6.09 -10.58 0.25
CA ILE A 86 7.48 -10.34 -0.18
C ILE A 86 7.81 -11.31 -1.33
N GLY A 87 8.39 -10.76 -2.39
CA GLY A 87 8.74 -11.48 -3.62
C GLY A 87 10.15 -11.14 -4.07
#